data_AF-A0A9W7F393-F1
#
_entry.id   AF-A0A9W7F393-F1
#
_cell.length_a   1.000
_cell.length_b   1.000
_cell.length_c   1.000
_cell.angle_alpha   90.00
_cell.angle_beta   90.00
_cell.angle_gamma   90.00
#
_symmetry.space_group_name_H-M   'P 1'
#
loop_
_entity.id
_entity.type
_entity.pdbx_description
1 polymer ?
#
loop_
_entity_poly.entity_id
_entity_poly.type
_entity_poly.pdbx_seq_one_letter_code
_entity_poly.pdbx_strand_id
1 'polypeptide(L)'
;MLTYAVLLSIPTNIPNLAIATVKTMPCLLLSLNSFLRYHFTRGNNFLLFLSVAFLFHALGDFLLEIDFFTFGLASFLVAHSCNLVAFSSKADESPDSWPICCQELSSKSKRARKLNSSLTPIQRDEDIKHNFLRPNLAIPFVLYYGTLMAILNTVGPGSAGDKLTSDPIMVACVAVYGAVLASCPWRCLVRYKHCFVAENQVIWMFVLLGYLTYALSDSTLAIDRFSQKIQDPYRTVIVMTTYWGGQLLISLCCDVEFANASILNVFISKEKMQVRHTTGSTDSESLFPALTGNPEDTLLPSAPPEMP
;
A
#
# COMPACT_ATOMS: atom_id res chain seq x y z
N MET A 1 -19.45 9.33 -11.44
CA MET A 1 -20.58 10.19 -11.87
C MET A 1 -21.44 9.51 -12.94
N LEU A 2 -20.89 9.10 -14.09
CA LEU A 2 -21.67 8.40 -15.14
C LEU A 2 -22.29 7.07 -14.65
N THR A 3 -21.53 6.24 -13.94
CA THR A 3 -22.01 4.98 -13.33
C THR A 3 -23.07 5.19 -12.25
N TYR A 4 -23.07 6.34 -11.58
CA TYR A 4 -24.05 6.68 -10.55
C TYR A 4 -25.37 7.17 -11.16
N ALA A 5 -25.29 7.95 -12.23
CA ALA A 5 -26.46 8.30 -13.04
C ALA A 5 -27.12 7.04 -13.64
N VAL A 6 -26.31 6.05 -14.03
CA VAL A 6 -26.81 4.73 -14.46
C VAL A 6 -27.51 4.02 -13.30
N LEU A 7 -26.92 3.94 -12.11
CA LEU A 7 -27.55 3.33 -10.92
C LEU A 7 -28.90 3.97 -10.55
N LEU A 8 -29.02 5.29 -10.60
CA LEU A 8 -30.28 5.99 -10.34
C LEU A 8 -31.32 5.81 -11.46
N SER A 9 -30.88 5.41 -12.65
CA SER A 9 -31.75 5.16 -13.81
C SER A 9 -32.16 3.69 -13.96
N ILE A 10 -31.67 2.80 -13.09
CA ILE A 10 -31.99 1.36 -13.12
C ILE A 10 -33.43 1.16 -12.61
N PRO A 11 -34.33 0.59 -13.43
CA PRO A 11 -35.67 0.21 -12.98
C PRO A 11 -35.63 -0.67 -11.73
N THR A 12 -36.56 -0.44 -10.79
CA THR A 12 -36.68 -1.20 -9.53
C THR A 12 -37.03 -2.68 -9.70
N ASN A 13 -37.33 -3.13 -10.92
CA ASN A 13 -37.66 -4.52 -11.28
C ASN A 13 -36.47 -5.34 -11.78
N ILE A 14 -35.25 -4.84 -11.65
CA ILE A 14 -34.05 -5.55 -12.11
C ILE A 14 -33.65 -6.61 -11.08
N PRO A 15 -33.29 -7.84 -11.51
CA PRO A 15 -32.83 -8.88 -10.59
C PRO A 15 -31.59 -8.42 -9.82
N ASN A 16 -31.52 -8.73 -8.52
CA ASN A 16 -30.42 -8.36 -7.61
C ASN A 16 -29.02 -8.66 -8.20
N LEU A 17 -28.91 -9.71 -9.01
CA LEU A 17 -27.68 -10.08 -9.70
C LEU A 17 -27.14 -8.98 -10.65
N ALA A 18 -28.01 -8.30 -11.38
CA ALA A 18 -27.59 -7.24 -12.31
C ALA A 18 -27.17 -5.97 -11.54
N ILE A 19 -27.84 -5.65 -10.44
CA ILE A 19 -27.44 -4.54 -9.56
C ILE A 19 -26.08 -4.84 -8.91
N ALA A 20 -25.88 -6.07 -8.42
CA ALA A 20 -24.60 -6.53 -7.87
C ALA A 20 -23.48 -6.34 -8.88
N THR A 21 -23.70 -6.77 -10.13
CA THR A 21 -22.73 -6.65 -11.21
C THR A 21 -22.33 -5.19 -11.47
N VAL A 22 -23.31 -4.28 -11.55
CA VAL A 22 -23.03 -2.84 -11.75
C VAL A 22 -22.26 -2.24 -10.57
N LYS A 23 -22.61 -2.62 -9.33
CA LYS A 23 -21.93 -2.16 -8.11
C LYS A 23 -20.47 -2.62 -8.04
N THR A 24 -20.18 -3.84 -8.47
CA THR A 24 -18.82 -4.43 -8.44
C THR A 24 -17.88 -3.90 -9.53
N MET A 25 -18.42 -3.37 -10.63
CA MET A 25 -17.64 -3.05 -11.83
C MET A 25 -16.50 -2.06 -11.59
N PRO A 26 -16.68 -0.95 -10.83
CA PRO A 26 -15.57 -0.04 -10.52
C PRO A 26 -14.41 -0.74 -9.80
N CYS A 27 -14.70 -1.58 -8.81
CA CYS A 27 -13.70 -2.34 -8.07
C CYS A 27 -12.91 -3.28 -9.00
N LEU A 28 -13.61 -3.97 -9.92
CA LEU A 28 -12.96 -4.84 -10.91
C LEU A 28 -12.06 -4.05 -11.86
N LEU A 29 -12.47 -2.87 -12.30
CA LEU A 29 -11.65 -2.00 -13.14
C LEU A 29 -10.39 -1.52 -12.41
N LEU A 30 -10.49 -1.16 -11.13
CA LEU A 30 -9.34 -0.79 -10.31
C LEU A 30 -8.40 -1.97 -10.07
N SER A 31 -8.96 -3.16 -9.82
CA SER A 31 -8.20 -4.41 -9.70
C SER A 31 -7.41 -4.71 -10.98
N LEU A 32 -8.07 -4.62 -12.14
CA LEU A 32 -7.44 -4.81 -13.44
C LEU A 32 -6.37 -3.75 -13.71
N ASN A 33 -6.63 -2.48 -13.41
CA ASN A 33 -5.65 -1.42 -13.58
C ASN A 33 -4.37 -1.68 -12.77
N SER A 34 -4.53 -2.08 -11.50
CA SER A 34 -3.40 -2.42 -10.64
C SER A 34 -2.66 -3.67 -11.13
N PHE A 35 -3.38 -4.68 -11.61
CA PHE A 35 -2.81 -5.91 -12.18
C PHE A 35 -1.98 -5.66 -13.45
N LEU A 36 -2.49 -4.84 -14.37
CA LEU A 36 -1.75 -4.47 -15.58
C LEU A 36 -0.44 -3.76 -15.22
N ARG A 37 -0.49 -2.82 -14.26
CA ARG A 37 0.70 -2.13 -13.76
C ARG A 37 1.68 -3.08 -13.07
N TYR A 38 1.21 -4.09 -12.34
CA TYR A 38 2.05 -5.15 -11.78
C TYR A 38 2.87 -5.87 -12.85
N HIS A 39 2.24 -6.23 -13.97
CA HIS A 39 2.94 -6.86 -15.10
C HIS A 39 3.96 -5.93 -15.76
N PHE A 40 3.59 -4.67 -16.01
CA PHE A 40 4.52 -3.70 -16.60
C PHE A 40 5.73 -3.40 -15.69
N THR A 41 5.55 -3.47 -14.38
CA THR A 41 6.61 -3.22 -13.40
C THR A 41 7.43 -4.45 -13.05
N ARG A 42 7.30 -5.55 -13.82
CA ARG A 42 8.03 -6.81 -13.65
C ARG A 42 7.86 -7.44 -12.27
N GLY A 43 6.66 -7.37 -11.69
CA GLY A 43 6.34 -8.13 -10.49
C GLY A 43 6.37 -7.34 -9.18
N ASN A 44 6.02 -6.05 -9.17
CA ASN A 44 5.98 -5.26 -7.93
C ASN A 44 4.87 -5.76 -6.99
N ASN A 45 5.26 -6.50 -5.94
CA ASN A 45 4.33 -7.09 -4.96
C ASN A 45 3.31 -6.10 -4.38
N PHE A 46 3.66 -4.82 -4.23
CA PHE A 46 2.72 -3.79 -3.78
C PHE A 46 1.46 -3.74 -4.67
N LEU A 47 1.67 -3.71 -5.99
CA LEU A 47 0.60 -3.62 -6.97
C LEU A 47 -0.19 -4.94 -7.05
N LEU A 48 0.46 -6.08 -6.80
CA LEU A 48 -0.23 -7.36 -6.69
C LEU A 48 -1.19 -7.38 -5.50
N PHE A 49 -0.71 -7.00 -4.31
CA PHE A 49 -1.56 -6.94 -3.11
C PHE A 49 -2.72 -5.97 -3.29
N LEU A 50 -2.49 -4.82 -3.93
CA LEU A 50 -3.54 -3.84 -4.20
C LEU A 50 -4.56 -4.34 -5.24
N SER A 51 -4.10 -5.06 -6.27
CA SER A 51 -5.00 -5.71 -7.24
C SER A 51 -5.90 -6.75 -6.57
N VAL A 52 -5.32 -7.60 -5.71
CA VAL A 52 -6.05 -8.58 -4.91
C VAL A 52 -7.02 -7.89 -3.95
N ALA A 53 -6.60 -6.80 -3.30
CA ALA A 53 -7.48 -6.03 -2.42
C ALA A 53 -8.74 -5.53 -3.15
N PHE A 54 -8.58 -4.90 -4.32
CA PHE A 54 -9.73 -4.44 -5.11
C PHE A 54 -10.61 -5.58 -5.63
N LEU A 55 -10.04 -6.76 -5.89
CA LEU A 55 -10.83 -7.95 -6.24
C LEU A 55 -11.70 -8.41 -5.07
N PHE A 56 -11.16 -8.41 -3.85
CA PHE A 56 -11.92 -8.74 -2.64
C PHE A 56 -12.93 -7.64 -2.26
N HIS A 57 -12.68 -6.37 -2.58
CA HIS A 57 -13.72 -5.32 -2.50
C HIS A 57 -14.88 -5.64 -3.44
N ALA A 58 -14.60 -5.99 -4.70
CA ALA A 58 -15.62 -6.38 -5.66
C ALA A 58 -16.41 -7.61 -5.17
N LEU A 59 -15.72 -8.63 -4.66
CA LEU A 59 -16.39 -9.81 -4.11
C LEU A 59 -17.26 -9.46 -2.88
N GLY A 60 -16.79 -8.55 -2.03
CA GLY A 60 -17.56 -8.05 -0.89
C GLY A 60 -18.87 -7.39 -1.32
N ASP A 61 -18.81 -6.48 -2.31
CA ASP A 61 -19.99 -5.84 -2.89
C ASP A 61 -20.99 -6.84 -3.45
N PHE A 62 -20.48 -7.84 -4.18
CA PHE A 62 -21.32 -8.88 -4.75
C PHE A 62 -22.06 -9.66 -3.66
N LEU A 63 -21.32 -10.12 -2.64
CA LEU A 63 -21.86 -10.92 -1.54
C LEU A 63 -22.85 -10.14 -0.68
N LEU A 64 -22.61 -8.85 -0.44
CA LEU A 64 -23.55 -7.99 0.28
C LEU A 64 -24.88 -7.86 -0.47
N GLU A 65 -24.86 -7.76 -1.80
CA GLU A 65 -26.08 -7.58 -2.60
C GLU A 65 -26.96 -8.85 -2.68
N ILE A 66 -26.35 -10.02 -2.55
CA ILE A 66 -27.07 -11.32 -2.53
C ILE A 66 -27.42 -11.77 -1.09
N ASP A 67 -27.46 -10.85 -0.13
CA ASP A 67 -27.81 -11.07 1.29
C ASP A 67 -26.82 -11.92 2.11
N PHE A 68 -25.60 -12.17 1.61
CA PHE A 68 -24.54 -12.89 2.33
C PHE A 68 -23.65 -11.92 3.15
N PHE A 69 -24.26 -11.20 4.08
CA PHE A 69 -23.60 -10.13 4.86
C PHE A 69 -22.26 -10.53 5.49
N THR A 70 -22.23 -11.65 6.24
CA THR A 70 -21.02 -12.10 6.95
C THR A 70 -19.87 -12.40 6.00
N PHE A 71 -20.16 -13.03 4.86
CA PHE A 71 -19.15 -13.32 3.84
C PHE A 71 -18.69 -12.05 3.12
N GLY A 72 -19.61 -11.11 2.87
CA GLY A 72 -19.25 -9.79 2.35
C GLY A 72 -18.29 -9.04 3.30
N LEU A 73 -18.60 -9.01 4.59
CA LEU A 73 -17.74 -8.41 5.62
C LEU A 73 -16.37 -9.09 5.69
N ALA A 74 -16.33 -10.43 5.65
CA ALA A 74 -15.09 -11.18 5.60
C ALA A 74 -14.25 -10.87 4.35
N SER A 75 -14.90 -10.69 3.19
CA SER A 75 -14.24 -10.27 1.95
C SER A 75 -13.61 -8.89 2.09
N PHE A 76 -14.33 -7.91 2.68
CA PHE A 76 -13.75 -6.59 2.94
C PHE A 76 -12.61 -6.62 3.96
N LEU A 77 -12.68 -7.47 4.99
CA LEU A 77 -11.59 -7.69 5.93
C LEU A 77 -10.32 -8.18 5.20
N VAL A 78 -10.46 -9.15 4.30
CA VAL A 78 -9.34 -9.63 3.47
C VAL A 78 -8.81 -8.51 2.58
N ALA A 79 -9.69 -7.73 1.94
CA ALA A 79 -9.31 -6.60 1.11
C ALA A 79 -8.43 -5.58 1.86
N HIS A 80 -8.87 -5.12 3.04
CA HIS A 80 -8.10 -4.17 3.84
C HIS A 80 -6.82 -4.78 4.41
N SER A 81 -6.82 -6.07 4.72
CA SER A 81 -5.61 -6.78 5.14
C SER A 81 -4.56 -6.78 4.03
N CYS A 82 -4.96 -7.05 2.78
CA CYS A 82 -4.08 -6.94 1.62
C CYS A 82 -3.54 -5.52 1.42
N ASN A 83 -4.39 -4.50 1.56
CA ASN A 83 -3.96 -3.10 1.53
C ASN A 83 -2.94 -2.77 2.63
N LEU A 84 -3.16 -3.27 3.83
CA LEU A 84 -2.26 -3.07 4.96
C LEU A 84 -0.89 -3.71 4.72
N VAL A 85 -0.86 -4.93 4.16
CA VAL A 85 0.38 -5.61 3.74
C VAL A 85 1.09 -4.81 2.65
N ALA A 86 0.36 -4.35 1.62
CA ALA A 86 0.92 -3.50 0.57
C ALA A 86 1.59 -2.26 1.16
N PHE A 87 0.89 -1.54 2.03
CA PHE A 87 1.42 -0.31 2.61
C PHE A 87 2.57 -0.54 3.59
N SER A 88 2.62 -1.70 4.24
CA SER A 88 3.73 -2.08 5.13
C SER A 88 4.99 -2.49 4.36
N SER A 89 4.85 -3.17 3.21
CA SER A 89 5.96 -3.80 2.48
C SER A 89 7.13 -2.89 2.01
N LYS A 90 7.00 -1.56 2.05
CA LYS A 90 8.10 -0.61 1.72
C LYS A 90 8.13 0.65 2.60
N ALA A 91 7.26 0.76 3.60
CA ALA A 91 7.28 1.90 4.53
C ALA A 91 8.43 1.79 5.53
N ASP A 92 8.86 0.56 5.81
CA ASP A 92 9.84 0.24 6.85
C ASP A 92 11.24 -0.04 6.26
N GLU A 93 11.38 0.03 4.92
CA GLU A 93 12.70 0.04 4.28
C GLU A 93 13.34 1.41 4.52
N SER A 94 14.47 1.41 5.23
CA SER A 94 15.23 2.60 5.61
C SER A 94 15.35 3.65 4.47
N PRO A 95 15.46 4.95 4.80
CA PRO A 95 15.79 5.99 3.81
C PRO A 95 17.04 5.67 2.97
N ASP A 96 17.90 4.78 3.46
CA ASP A 96 19.15 4.36 2.85
C ASP A 96 18.97 3.27 1.76
N SER A 97 17.83 2.57 1.75
CA SER A 97 17.46 1.55 0.74
C SER A 97 16.67 2.11 -0.45
N TRP A 98 16.27 3.38 -0.41
CA TRP A 98 15.81 4.07 -1.61
C TRP A 98 16.96 4.07 -2.63
N PRO A 99 16.73 3.74 -3.91
CA PRO A 99 17.82 3.52 -4.83
C PRO A 99 18.77 4.72 -4.81
N ILE A 100 20.05 4.41 -4.58
CA ILE A 100 21.23 5.28 -4.57
C ILE A 100 21.16 6.38 -5.66
N CYS A 101 20.45 6.12 -6.75
CA CYS A 101 20.06 7.07 -7.78
C CYS A 101 19.44 8.40 -7.28
N CYS A 102 18.56 8.42 -6.28
CA CYS A 102 18.04 9.70 -5.76
C CYS A 102 19.03 10.40 -4.82
N GLN A 103 19.90 9.66 -4.12
CA GLN A 103 21.05 10.27 -3.45
C GLN A 103 21.99 10.90 -4.49
N GLU A 104 22.11 10.33 -5.68
CA GLU A 104 22.91 10.87 -6.76
C GLU A 104 22.27 12.09 -7.45
N LEU A 105 20.95 12.14 -7.55
CA LEU A 105 20.20 13.34 -7.97
C LEU A 105 20.27 14.45 -6.91
N SER A 106 20.22 14.08 -5.61
CA SER A 106 20.46 14.98 -4.48
C SER A 106 21.90 15.52 -4.46
N SER A 107 22.89 14.66 -4.75
CA SER A 107 24.29 15.07 -4.83
C SER A 107 24.56 15.99 -6.02
N LYS A 108 23.85 15.81 -7.14
CA LYS A 108 23.93 16.69 -8.33
C LYS A 108 23.19 18.02 -8.13
N SER A 109 22.15 18.07 -7.28
CA SER A 109 21.48 19.32 -6.89
C SER A 109 22.34 20.13 -5.90
N LYS A 110 22.96 21.23 -6.36
CA LYS A 110 23.71 22.18 -5.48
C LYS A 110 22.85 22.72 -4.32
N ARG A 111 21.51 22.78 -4.49
CA ARG A 111 20.56 23.24 -3.48
C ARG A 111 20.34 22.21 -2.37
N ALA A 112 20.36 20.91 -2.70
CA ALA A 112 20.24 19.84 -1.71
C ALA A 112 21.52 19.66 -0.88
N ARG A 113 22.71 19.83 -1.49
CA ARG A 113 23.99 19.84 -0.75
C ARG A 113 24.05 20.91 0.34
N LYS A 114 23.53 22.12 0.06
CA LYS A 114 23.53 23.24 1.02
C LYS A 114 22.56 23.05 2.19
N LEU A 115 21.52 22.23 2.01
CA LEU A 115 20.57 21.87 3.06
C LEU A 115 21.05 20.66 3.88
N ASN A 116 21.70 19.69 3.23
CA ASN A 116 22.19 18.46 3.86
C ASN A 116 23.50 18.67 4.65
N SER A 117 24.30 19.68 4.30
CA SER A 117 25.51 20.04 5.06
C SER A 117 25.23 20.69 6.42
N SER A 118 23.98 21.06 6.70
CA SER A 118 23.57 21.69 7.96
C SER A 118 23.00 20.71 8.99
N LEU A 119 22.83 19.44 8.63
CA LEU A 119 22.27 18.39 9.50
C LEU A 119 23.39 17.44 9.92
N THR A 120 23.81 17.52 11.19
CA THR A 120 24.85 16.64 11.73
C THR A 120 24.36 15.18 11.78
N PRO A 121 25.25 14.18 11.60
CA PRO A 121 24.86 12.76 11.61
C PRO A 121 24.17 12.29 12.89
N ILE A 122 24.45 12.97 14.01
CA ILE A 122 23.97 12.61 15.36
C ILE A 122 22.47 12.92 15.56
N GLN A 123 21.92 13.92 14.85
CA GLN A 123 20.48 14.21 14.92
C GLN A 123 19.61 13.19 14.16
N ARG A 124 20.21 12.40 13.27
CA ARG A 124 19.47 11.50 12.38
C ARG A 124 19.06 10.19 13.07
N ASP A 125 19.86 9.71 14.02
CA ASP A 125 19.63 8.42 14.71
C ASP A 125 18.67 8.54 15.91
N GLU A 126 18.70 9.67 16.63
CA GLU A 126 17.76 9.97 17.73
C GLU A 126 16.33 10.20 17.23
N ASP A 127 16.16 10.84 16.05
CA ASP A 127 14.84 11.06 15.46
C ASP A 127 14.19 9.75 14.98
N ILE A 128 14.96 8.75 14.55
CA ILE A 128 14.41 7.46 14.08
C ILE A 128 13.86 6.64 15.25
N LYS A 129 14.55 6.64 16.41
CA LYS A 129 14.09 5.91 17.59
C LYS A 129 12.96 6.63 18.34
N HIS A 130 12.95 7.96 18.38
CA HIS A 130 11.89 8.73 19.05
C HIS A 130 10.61 8.94 18.21
N ASN A 131 10.64 8.75 16.88
CA ASN A 131 9.45 8.93 16.04
C ASN A 131 8.60 7.66 15.83
N PHE A 132 9.07 6.48 16.25
CA PHE A 132 8.29 5.23 16.19
C PHE A 132 7.09 5.23 17.17
N LEU A 133 7.15 6.03 18.24
CA LEU A 133 6.11 6.14 19.27
C LEU A 133 5.63 7.58 19.52
N ARG A 134 5.19 8.32 18.48
CA ARG A 134 4.48 9.59 18.72
C ARG A 134 2.95 9.41 18.88
N PRO A 135 2.29 10.22 19.74
CA PRO A 135 0.85 10.14 20.09
C PRO A 135 -0.16 10.39 18.96
N ASN A 136 0.28 10.52 17.70
CA ASN A 136 -0.61 10.63 16.54
C ASN A 136 -1.36 9.31 16.24
N LEU A 137 -1.04 8.25 16.99
CA LEU A 137 -1.73 6.98 17.01
C LEU A 137 -3.22 7.11 17.37
N ALA A 138 -3.65 8.19 18.03
CA ALA A 138 -5.04 8.32 18.47
C ALA A 138 -6.05 8.58 17.34
N ILE A 139 -5.68 9.21 16.22
CA ILE A 139 -6.63 9.62 15.17
C ILE A 139 -7.40 8.44 14.55
N PRO A 140 -6.75 7.33 14.12
CA PRO A 140 -7.48 6.17 13.62
C PRO A 140 -8.37 5.49 14.69
N PHE A 141 -7.95 5.52 15.96
CA PHE A 141 -8.71 4.93 17.06
C PHE A 141 -9.87 5.80 17.54
N VAL A 142 -9.81 7.13 17.38
CA VAL A 142 -10.89 8.07 17.75
C VAL A 142 -12.04 8.03 16.74
N LEU A 143 -11.76 7.84 15.44
CA LEU A 143 -12.82 7.57 14.46
C LEU A 143 -13.45 6.19 14.69
N TYR A 144 -12.64 5.20 15.05
CA TYR A 144 -13.09 3.86 15.41
C TYR A 144 -13.87 3.83 16.74
N TYR A 145 -13.60 4.74 17.67
CA TYR A 145 -14.39 4.93 18.89
C TYR A 145 -15.86 5.23 18.58
N GLY A 146 -16.17 5.95 17.49
CA GLY A 146 -17.55 6.17 17.06
C GLY A 146 -18.27 4.87 16.68
N THR A 147 -17.62 4.00 15.89
CA THR A 147 -18.15 2.69 15.50
C THR A 147 -18.27 1.76 16.72
N LEU A 148 -17.25 1.75 17.58
CA LEU A 148 -17.24 0.98 18.82
C LEU A 148 -18.34 1.43 19.78
N MET A 149 -18.54 2.74 19.97
CA MET A 149 -19.59 3.29 20.82
C MET A 149 -20.98 3.08 20.21
N ALA A 150 -21.13 3.11 18.89
CA ALA A 150 -22.39 2.76 18.24
C ALA A 150 -22.77 1.28 18.49
N ILE A 151 -21.80 0.37 18.44
CA ILE A 151 -21.99 -1.06 18.75
C ILE A 151 -22.23 -1.28 20.25
N LEU A 152 -21.49 -0.59 21.13
CA LEU A 152 -21.65 -0.74 22.58
C LEU A 152 -22.97 -0.12 23.08
N ASN A 153 -23.43 0.98 22.47
CA ASN A 153 -24.72 1.60 22.81
C ASN A 153 -25.92 0.80 22.29
N THR A 154 -25.77 -0.06 21.28
CA THR A 154 -26.84 -0.97 20.81
C THR A 154 -26.93 -2.27 21.60
N VAL A 155 -25.91 -2.61 22.39
CA VAL A 155 -25.93 -3.69 23.40
C VAL A 155 -26.59 -3.23 24.72
N GLY A 156 -27.09 -1.98 24.78
CA GLY A 156 -27.88 -1.49 25.91
C GLY A 156 -29.18 -2.30 26.13
N PRO A 157 -29.58 -2.58 27.39
CA PRO A 157 -30.59 -3.58 27.75
C PRO A 157 -32.06 -3.21 27.42
N GLY A 158 -32.33 -2.44 26.36
CA GLY A 158 -33.66 -1.88 26.12
C GLY A 158 -34.11 -1.70 24.66
N SER A 159 -33.29 -1.98 23.64
CA SER A 159 -33.75 -1.83 22.25
C SER A 159 -34.08 -3.18 21.63
N ALA A 160 -35.36 -3.53 21.66
CA ALA A 160 -35.93 -4.70 21.01
C ALA A 160 -35.76 -4.60 19.49
N GLY A 161 -35.23 -5.63 18.82
CA GLY A 161 -35.32 -5.66 17.36
C GLY A 161 -34.67 -6.82 16.63
N ASP A 162 -33.36 -7.01 16.73
CA ASP A 162 -32.66 -7.90 15.80
C ASP A 162 -31.73 -8.91 16.49
N LYS A 163 -31.95 -10.21 16.22
CA LYS A 163 -31.14 -11.32 16.74
C LYS A 163 -29.65 -11.24 16.36
N LEU A 164 -29.30 -10.41 15.38
CA LEU A 164 -27.94 -10.31 14.84
C LEU A 164 -26.98 -9.48 15.73
N THR A 165 -27.49 -8.56 16.56
CA THR A 165 -26.67 -7.77 17.51
C THR A 165 -26.39 -8.50 18.82
N SER A 166 -27.11 -9.60 19.09
CA SER A 166 -26.90 -10.42 20.28
C SER A 166 -25.82 -11.51 20.13
N ASP A 167 -25.29 -11.71 18.92
CA ASP A 167 -24.24 -12.69 18.68
C ASP A 167 -22.85 -12.09 19.00
N PRO A 168 -22.17 -12.55 20.07
CA PRO A 168 -20.85 -12.04 20.44
C PRO A 168 -19.81 -12.23 19.32
N ILE A 169 -20.00 -13.22 18.44
CA ILE A 169 -19.10 -13.47 17.31
C ILE A 169 -19.20 -12.35 16.29
N MET A 170 -20.41 -11.88 15.95
CA MET A 170 -20.59 -10.79 14.99
C MET A 170 -19.97 -9.49 15.50
N VAL A 171 -20.15 -9.18 16.79
CA VAL A 171 -19.52 -8.02 17.43
C VAL A 171 -18.00 -8.09 17.33
N ALA A 172 -17.41 -9.25 17.63
CA ALA A 172 -15.98 -9.46 17.49
C ALA A 172 -15.51 -9.31 16.03
N CYS A 173 -16.25 -9.85 15.06
CA CYS A 173 -15.94 -9.71 13.63
C CYS A 173 -15.94 -8.25 13.17
N VAL A 174 -16.97 -7.47 13.54
CA VAL A 174 -17.05 -6.04 13.20
C VAL A 174 -15.93 -5.25 13.89
N ALA A 175 -15.60 -5.60 15.13
CA ALA A 175 -14.50 -4.97 15.85
C ALA A 175 -13.16 -5.22 15.13
N VAL A 176 -12.82 -6.49 14.86
CA VAL A 176 -11.59 -6.84 14.14
C VAL A 176 -11.53 -6.14 12.77
N TYR A 177 -12.64 -6.15 12.03
CA TYR A 177 -12.77 -5.46 10.76
C TYR A 177 -12.43 -3.98 10.85
N GLY A 178 -13.10 -3.24 11.73
CA GLY A 178 -12.85 -1.80 11.80
C GLY A 178 -11.47 -1.46 12.37
N ALA A 179 -10.85 -2.33 13.17
CA ALA A 179 -9.46 -2.14 13.62
C ALA A 179 -8.46 -2.26 12.44
N VAL A 180 -8.68 -3.23 11.55
CA VAL A 180 -7.90 -3.35 10.30
C VAL A 180 -8.14 -2.17 9.38
N LEU A 181 -9.40 -1.75 9.20
CA LEU A 181 -9.74 -0.57 8.40
C LEU A 181 -9.07 0.70 8.94
N ALA A 182 -9.12 0.93 10.26
CA ALA A 182 -8.49 2.08 10.92
C ALA A 182 -6.96 2.09 10.80
N SER A 183 -6.34 0.91 10.68
CA SER A 183 -4.89 0.77 10.48
C SER A 183 -4.44 1.23 9.08
N CYS A 184 -5.33 1.24 8.09
CA CYS A 184 -4.99 1.67 6.73
C CYS A 184 -4.65 3.18 6.65
N PRO A 185 -5.51 4.13 7.13
CA PRO A 185 -5.17 5.56 7.24
C PRO A 185 -3.82 5.83 7.92
N TRP A 186 -3.53 5.10 9.00
CA TRP A 186 -2.27 5.21 9.71
C TRP A 186 -1.07 4.92 8.81
N ARG A 187 -1.11 3.80 8.07
CA ARG A 187 -0.04 3.46 7.13
C ARG A 187 0.08 4.47 5.99
N CYS A 188 -1.02 5.10 5.55
CA CYS A 188 -0.96 6.22 4.60
C CYS A 188 -0.18 7.42 5.16
N LEU A 189 -0.39 7.77 6.44
CA LEU A 189 0.35 8.85 7.11
C LEU A 189 1.85 8.55 7.25
N VAL A 190 2.20 7.29 7.54
CA VAL A 190 3.60 6.85 7.56
C VAL A 190 4.22 7.03 6.16
N ARG A 191 3.57 6.52 5.11
CA ARG A 191 4.02 6.67 3.72
C ARG A 191 4.14 8.12 3.28
N TYR A 192 3.22 8.98 3.69
CA TYR A 192 3.28 10.42 3.45
C TYR A 192 4.59 11.03 3.99
N LYS A 193 4.97 10.70 5.23
CA LYS A 193 6.20 11.23 5.84
C LYS A 193 7.48 10.73 5.18
N HIS A 194 7.47 9.51 4.66
CA HIS A 194 8.62 8.91 3.97
C HIS A 194 8.73 9.32 2.50
N CYS A 195 7.79 10.10 1.97
CA CYS A 195 7.89 10.62 0.61
C CYS A 195 8.77 11.87 0.57
N PHE A 196 9.86 11.81 -0.21
CA PHE A 196 10.75 12.96 -0.46
C PHE A 196 10.23 13.91 -1.54
N VAL A 197 9.40 13.41 -2.46
CA VAL A 197 8.83 14.17 -3.57
C VAL A 197 7.47 14.74 -3.16
N ALA A 198 7.30 16.06 -3.27
CA ALA A 198 6.08 16.76 -2.87
C ALA A 198 4.83 16.25 -3.60
N GLU A 199 4.95 15.88 -4.88
CA GLU A 199 3.84 15.31 -5.66
C GLU A 199 3.34 13.99 -5.07
N ASN A 200 4.26 13.10 -4.68
CA ASN A 200 3.91 11.83 -4.03
C ASN A 200 3.26 12.06 -2.65
N GLN A 201 3.73 13.06 -1.90
CA GLN A 201 3.11 13.46 -0.63
C GLN A 201 1.64 13.86 -0.82
N VAL A 202 1.35 14.68 -1.82
CA VAL A 202 -0.03 15.09 -2.16
C VAL A 202 -0.89 13.88 -2.49
N ILE A 203 -0.37 12.93 -3.27
CA ILE A 203 -1.10 11.70 -3.60
C ILE A 203 -1.41 10.89 -2.32
N TRP A 204 -0.46 10.72 -1.40
CA TRP A 204 -0.73 10.01 -0.14
C TRP A 204 -1.74 10.71 0.76
N MET A 205 -1.85 12.05 0.70
CA MET A 205 -2.94 12.79 1.36
C MET A 205 -4.30 12.48 0.73
N PHE A 206 -4.37 12.36 -0.61
CA PHE A 206 -5.59 11.91 -1.28
C PHE A 206 -5.94 10.46 -0.92
N VAL A 207 -4.96 9.57 -0.83
CA VAL A 207 -5.18 8.17 -0.40
C VAL A 207 -5.70 8.14 1.05
N LEU A 208 -5.14 8.95 1.96
CA LEU A 208 -5.65 9.11 3.32
C LEU A 208 -7.10 9.60 3.32
N LEU A 209 -7.40 10.65 2.56
CA LEU A 209 -8.77 11.14 2.39
C LEU A 209 -9.70 10.06 1.83
N GLY A 210 -9.18 9.21 0.94
CA GLY A 210 -9.88 8.06 0.39
C GLY A 210 -10.30 7.07 1.48
N TYR A 211 -9.40 6.66 2.36
CA TYR A 211 -9.75 5.78 3.49
C TYR A 211 -10.70 6.43 4.49
N LEU A 212 -10.55 7.74 4.77
CA LEU A 212 -11.49 8.44 5.63
C LEU A 212 -12.90 8.48 5.01
N THR A 213 -12.98 8.73 3.70
CA THR A 213 -14.24 8.72 2.95
C THR A 213 -14.84 7.32 2.90
N TYR A 214 -14.01 6.29 2.73
CA TYR A 214 -14.44 4.89 2.77
C TYR A 214 -15.00 4.51 4.15
N ALA A 215 -14.31 4.90 5.24
CA ALA A 215 -14.77 4.64 6.61
C ALA A 215 -16.11 5.34 6.92
N LEU A 216 -16.38 6.51 6.33
CA LEU A 216 -17.70 7.16 6.42
C LEU A 216 -18.80 6.32 5.74
N SER A 217 -18.48 5.66 4.63
CA SER A 217 -19.39 4.74 3.95
C SER A 217 -19.75 3.55 4.85
N ASP A 218 -18.76 2.87 5.40
CA ASP A 218 -18.98 1.71 6.28
C ASP A 218 -19.67 2.09 7.57
N SER A 219 -19.36 3.27 8.13
CA SER A 219 -20.05 3.78 9.31
C SER A 219 -21.54 3.99 9.03
N THR A 220 -21.88 4.48 7.83
CA THR A 220 -23.27 4.63 7.41
C THR A 220 -23.98 3.28 7.28
N LEU A 221 -23.32 2.28 6.69
CA LEU A 221 -23.82 0.90 6.62
C LEU A 221 -24.00 0.26 8.01
N ALA A 222 -23.04 0.47 8.91
CA ALA A 222 -23.11 -0.03 10.28
C ALA A 222 -24.26 0.60 11.07
N ILE A 223 -24.47 1.91 10.93
CA ILE A 223 -25.62 2.60 11.55
C ILE A 223 -26.93 2.05 10.99
N ASP A 224 -27.05 1.92 9.66
CA ASP A 224 -28.24 1.37 8.99
C ASP A 224 -28.56 -0.05 9.47
N ARG A 225 -27.52 -0.87 9.67
CA ARG A 225 -27.68 -2.28 10.03
C ARG A 225 -27.90 -2.53 11.52
N PHE A 226 -27.26 -1.75 12.40
CA PHE A 226 -27.19 -2.08 13.83
C PHE A 226 -27.86 -1.05 14.74
N SER A 227 -28.12 0.17 14.26
CA SER A 227 -28.64 1.26 15.10
C SER A 227 -30.04 1.68 14.65
N GLN A 228 -30.17 2.22 13.44
CA GLN A 228 -31.43 2.70 12.90
C GLN A 228 -31.44 2.56 11.38
N LYS A 229 -32.53 2.00 10.83
CA LYS A 229 -32.68 1.86 9.38
C LYS A 229 -32.79 3.25 8.74
N ILE A 230 -31.84 3.57 7.87
CA ILE A 230 -31.81 4.79 7.08
C ILE A 230 -32.71 4.58 5.85
N GLN A 231 -33.62 5.52 5.61
CA GLN A 231 -34.57 5.42 4.52
C GLN A 231 -33.88 5.53 3.15
N ASP A 232 -34.26 4.65 2.22
CA ASP A 232 -33.88 4.80 0.81
C ASP A 232 -34.63 5.99 0.18
N PRO A 233 -33.99 6.79 -0.70
CA PRO A 233 -32.72 6.53 -1.38
C PRO A 233 -31.47 7.08 -0.65
N TYR A 234 -31.63 7.82 0.45
CA TYR A 234 -30.54 8.56 1.09
C TYR A 234 -29.37 7.67 1.52
N ARG A 235 -29.67 6.50 2.09
CA ARG A 235 -28.66 5.48 2.43
C ARG A 235 -27.79 5.16 1.21
N THR A 236 -28.44 4.76 0.13
CA THR A 236 -27.77 4.34 -1.11
C THR A 236 -26.92 5.46 -1.70
N VAL A 237 -27.42 6.71 -1.69
CA VAL A 237 -26.67 7.87 -2.18
C VAL A 237 -25.39 8.11 -1.36
N ILE A 238 -25.52 8.17 -0.03
CA ILE A 238 -24.41 8.45 0.88
C ILE A 238 -23.37 7.34 0.76
N VAL A 239 -23.79 6.09 0.88
CA VAL A 239 -22.90 4.92 0.82
C VAL A 239 -22.18 4.86 -0.52
N MET A 240 -22.90 4.88 -1.65
CA MET A 240 -22.27 4.69 -2.97
C MET A 240 -21.32 5.85 -3.32
N THR A 241 -21.68 7.08 -2.98
CA THR A 241 -20.83 8.26 -3.28
C THR A 241 -19.54 8.23 -2.46
N THR A 242 -19.65 7.94 -1.16
CA THR A 242 -18.49 7.86 -0.26
C THR A 242 -17.64 6.61 -0.53
N TYR A 243 -18.28 5.49 -0.84
CA TYR A 243 -17.62 4.22 -1.17
C TYR A 243 -16.78 4.33 -2.44
N TRP A 244 -17.42 4.65 -3.57
CA TRP A 244 -16.72 4.75 -4.86
C TRP A 244 -15.72 5.92 -4.87
N GLY A 245 -16.08 7.05 -4.25
CA GLY A 245 -15.16 8.17 -4.08
C GLY A 245 -13.92 7.77 -3.28
N GLY A 246 -14.11 7.06 -2.17
CA GLY A 246 -13.04 6.53 -1.34
C GLY A 246 -12.12 5.58 -2.12
N GLN A 247 -12.68 4.63 -2.85
CA GLN A 247 -11.90 3.66 -3.63
C GLN A 247 -11.09 4.31 -4.76
N LEU A 248 -11.66 5.27 -5.47
CA LEU A 248 -10.95 6.02 -6.51
C LEU A 248 -9.74 6.75 -5.92
N LEU A 249 -9.93 7.43 -4.78
CA LEU A 249 -8.85 8.12 -4.09
C LEU A 249 -7.77 7.14 -3.56
N ILE A 250 -8.18 5.99 -3.02
CA ILE A 250 -7.24 4.95 -2.57
C ILE A 250 -6.41 4.43 -3.75
N SER A 251 -7.02 4.25 -4.92
CA SER A 251 -6.35 3.72 -6.11
C SER A 251 -5.19 4.59 -6.63
N LEU A 252 -5.14 5.87 -6.25
CA LEU A 252 -4.05 6.77 -6.65
C LEU A 252 -2.68 6.32 -6.14
N CYS A 253 -2.62 5.48 -5.09
CA CYS A 253 -1.34 4.88 -4.67
C CYS A 253 -0.71 3.99 -5.76
N CYS A 254 -1.49 3.47 -6.72
CA CYS A 254 -0.98 2.80 -7.92
C CYS A 254 -0.07 3.70 -8.76
N ASP A 255 -0.38 5.00 -8.85
CA ASP A 255 0.38 5.94 -9.68
C ASP A 255 1.77 6.20 -9.09
N VAL A 256 1.84 6.38 -7.77
CA VAL A 256 3.10 6.57 -7.05
C VAL A 256 4.02 5.36 -7.26
N GLU A 257 3.50 4.15 -7.04
CA GLU A 257 4.30 2.94 -7.09
C GLU A 257 4.68 2.53 -8.52
N PHE A 258 3.80 2.81 -9.49
CA PHE A 258 4.10 2.60 -10.90
C PHE A 258 5.19 3.54 -11.41
N ALA A 259 5.12 4.83 -11.05
CA ALA A 259 6.14 5.82 -11.42
C ALA A 259 7.51 5.45 -10.84
N ASN A 260 7.55 5.10 -9.54
CA ASN A 260 8.78 4.69 -8.87
C ASN A 260 9.44 3.47 -9.52
N ALA A 261 8.66 2.43 -9.84
CA ALA A 261 9.17 1.22 -10.49
C ALA A 261 9.63 1.46 -11.93
N SER A 262 8.93 2.31 -12.68
CA SER A 262 9.28 2.65 -14.06
C SER A 262 10.63 3.36 -14.15
N ILE A 263 10.87 4.31 -13.24
CA ILE A 263 12.14 5.05 -13.15
C ILE A 263 13.29 4.08 -12.87
N LEU A 264 13.13 3.18 -11.89
CA LEU A 264 14.15 2.19 -11.53
C LEU A 264 14.52 1.28 -12.71
N ASN A 265 13.52 0.82 -13.47
CA ASN A 265 13.74 -0.03 -14.64
C ASN A 265 14.56 0.67 -15.74
N VAL A 266 14.33 1.97 -15.97
CA VAL A 266 15.11 2.76 -16.94
C VAL A 266 16.56 2.88 -16.50
N PHE A 267 16.82 3.10 -15.21
CA PHE A 267 18.18 3.21 -14.68
C PHE A 267 18.96 1.91 -14.79
N ILE A 268 18.37 0.78 -14.36
CA ILE A 268 18.99 -0.54 -14.48
C ILE A 268 19.32 -0.86 -15.95
N SER A 269 18.45 -0.46 -16.88
CA SER A 269 18.71 -0.65 -18.31
C SER A 269 19.90 0.17 -18.81
N LYS A 270 20.09 1.41 -18.31
CA LYS A 270 21.24 2.26 -18.68
C LYS A 270 22.55 1.72 -18.13
N GLU A 271 22.57 1.28 -16.88
CA GLU A 271 23.76 0.74 -16.25
C GLU A 271 24.23 -0.54 -16.95
N LYS A 272 23.30 -1.44 -17.29
CA LYS A 272 23.60 -2.64 -18.10
C LYS A 272 24.20 -2.28 -19.47
N MET A 273 23.77 -1.18 -20.09
CA MET A 273 24.37 -0.73 -21.36
C MET A 273 25.79 -0.16 -21.15
N GLN A 274 26.03 0.60 -20.07
CA GLN A 274 27.36 1.13 -19.77
C GLN A 274 28.38 0.02 -19.46
N VAL A 275 28.00 -0.96 -18.64
CA VAL A 275 28.87 -2.11 -18.32
C VAL A 275 29.21 -2.90 -19.59
N ARG A 276 28.25 -3.07 -20.52
CA ARG A 276 28.49 -3.78 -21.78
C ARG A 276 29.47 -3.03 -22.70
N HIS A 277 29.50 -1.71 -22.66
CA HIS A 277 30.45 -0.90 -23.42
C HIS A 277 31.86 -0.92 -22.82
N THR A 278 32.01 -1.01 -21.50
CA THR A 278 33.34 -1.09 -20.86
C THR A 278 33.95 -2.48 -20.91
N THR A 279 33.15 -3.55 -20.91
CA THR A 279 33.65 -4.93 -21.05
C THR A 279 33.80 -5.38 -22.51
N GLY A 280 33.21 -4.65 -23.47
CA GLY A 280 33.23 -4.99 -24.90
C GLY A 280 34.41 -4.42 -25.71
N SER A 281 35.37 -3.72 -25.06
CA SER A 281 36.54 -3.15 -25.75
C SER A 281 37.86 -3.88 -25.45
N THR A 282 37.80 -5.13 -24.97
CA THR A 282 39.00 -5.98 -24.80
C THR A 282 38.94 -7.20 -25.70
N ASP A 283 38.68 -6.98 -26.99
CA ASP A 283 38.98 -7.94 -28.04
C ASP A 283 39.82 -7.26 -29.13
N SER A 284 41.13 -7.15 -28.85
CA SER A 284 42.18 -7.07 -29.87
C SER A 284 43.52 -7.53 -29.25
N GLU A 285 43.87 -8.77 -29.57
CA GLU A 285 45.20 -9.33 -29.81
C GLU A 285 46.44 -8.86 -29.01
N SER A 286 47.18 -9.88 -28.54
CA SER A 286 48.65 -9.94 -28.39
C SER A 286 49.30 -9.21 -27.21
N LEU A 287 49.47 -9.90 -26.07
CA LEU A 287 50.74 -9.90 -25.31
C LEU A 287 50.77 -11.02 -24.24
N PHE A 288 50.86 -12.28 -24.66
CA PHE A 288 51.39 -13.35 -23.81
C PHE A 288 52.26 -14.28 -24.66
N PRO A 289 53.57 -14.02 -24.78
CA PRO A 289 54.48 -15.07 -25.19
C PRO A 289 54.69 -16.03 -24.03
N ALA A 290 54.77 -17.30 -24.40
CA ALA A 290 55.09 -18.47 -23.58
C ALA A 290 56.06 -18.22 -22.43
N LEU A 291 55.65 -18.61 -21.21
CA LEU A 291 56.54 -18.97 -20.10
C LEU A 291 55.96 -20.22 -19.41
N THR A 292 55.94 -21.33 -20.15
CA THR A 292 55.95 -22.66 -19.54
C THR A 292 57.40 -22.99 -19.20
N GLY A 293 57.88 -22.41 -18.10
CA GLY A 293 59.18 -22.71 -17.48
C GLY A 293 59.01 -23.81 -16.44
N ASN A 294 59.78 -24.88 -16.61
CA ASN A 294 59.88 -26.08 -15.79
C ASN A 294 60.19 -25.75 -14.30
N PRO A 295 59.58 -26.41 -13.30
CA PRO A 295 59.88 -26.17 -11.89
C PRO A 295 60.92 -27.19 -11.40
N GLU A 296 62.16 -27.06 -11.85
CA GLU A 296 63.31 -27.72 -11.20
C GLU A 296 64.42 -26.67 -11.10
N ASP A 297 65.19 -26.72 -10.00
CA ASP A 297 66.23 -25.77 -9.58
C ASP A 297 65.78 -24.59 -8.71
N THR A 298 65.29 -24.91 -7.51
CA THR A 298 65.52 -24.04 -6.34
C THR A 298 66.71 -24.59 -5.54
N LEU A 299 67.89 -24.10 -5.88
CA LEU A 299 69.13 -24.30 -5.15
C LEU A 299 69.06 -23.57 -3.78
N LEU A 300 69.29 -24.33 -2.71
CA LEU A 300 69.60 -23.86 -1.36
C LEU A 300 70.87 -22.99 -1.34
N PRO A 301 70.95 -22.01 -0.43
CA PRO A 301 72.23 -21.75 0.22
C PRO A 301 72.12 -21.78 1.76
N SER A 302 72.83 -22.75 2.31
CA SER A 302 73.77 -22.65 3.46
C SER A 302 73.39 -21.78 4.66
N ALA A 303 73.19 -22.46 5.79
CA ALA A 303 73.23 -21.92 7.14
C ALA A 303 74.60 -21.29 7.49
N PRO A 304 74.63 -20.23 8.31
CA PRO A 304 75.86 -19.77 8.96
C PRO A 304 76.11 -20.50 10.30
N PRO A 305 77.38 -20.57 10.74
CA PRO A 305 77.84 -21.45 11.82
C PRO A 305 77.57 -20.89 13.22
N GLU A 306 77.40 -21.80 14.17
CA GLU A 306 77.43 -21.55 15.60
C GLU A 306 78.83 -21.16 16.11
N MET A 307 78.80 -20.46 17.25
CA MET A 307 79.78 -20.37 18.36
C MET A 307 80.39 -18.98 18.60
N PRO A 308 80.81 -18.66 19.85
CA PRO A 308 80.75 -19.46 21.09
C PRO A 308 79.80 -18.95 22.17
#